data_AF-A0A495WA24-F1
#
_entry.id   AF-A0A495WA24-F1
#
_cell.length_a   1.000
_cell.length_b   1.000
_cell.length_c   1.000
_cell.angle_alpha   90.00
_cell.angle_beta   90.00
_cell.angle_gamma   90.00
#
_symmetry.space_group_name_H-M   'P 1'
#
loop_
_entity.id
_entity.type
_entity.pdbx_description
1 polymer ?
#
loop_
_entity_poly.entity_id
_entity_poly.type
_entity_poly.pdbx_seq_one_letter_code
_entity_poly.pdbx_strand_id
1 'polypeptide(L)'
;MAPENSAENSALNTAVDSAVDSGRAAAGDAEAVGTGGAGSPAGSAAAAGAGSGDAAGAGSGAAGPGGAGSDAPVARPRVLSGIQPTAGSFHLGNYLGALRQWVTLQDTHDAFYCVVDLHAITVEQDPKTLRQNTRVSAAQLLALGIDPDHATLFVQSHVPEHAQLSWVLQCLTGFGEAGRMTQFKDKSARQEAQVGVGLFTYPILQAADILLYQAHHVPVGEDQRQHLELTRDLAQRFNSRYGRTFRLPEAYIPKDTAKIYDLQDPTSKMSKSVPSGVVELLEDPKRAAKKIRSAVTDTGREITYDPAAKAGVSNLLVIYSALTGRTVDDLVAAYEGKGYGDLKKDLGEVFTEFVTPVQDRVRQYLADPAELDKVLARGAERARDVAGRTLARVYDRVGFLPAR
;
A
#
# COMPACT_ATOMS: atom_id res chain seq x y z
N MET A 1 -25.38 -35.37 -34.49
CA MET A 1 -24.39 -36.10 -33.65
C MET A 1 -23.42 -35.05 -33.14
N ALA A 2 -23.30 -34.73 -31.85
CA ALA A 2 -23.83 -35.34 -30.63
C ALA A 2 -24.05 -34.23 -29.57
N PRO A 3 -25.06 -34.37 -28.69
CA PRO A 3 -25.22 -33.56 -27.49
C PRO A 3 -24.68 -34.31 -26.26
N GLU A 4 -23.57 -33.89 -25.67
CA GLU A 4 -23.06 -34.51 -24.43
C GLU A 4 -22.58 -33.51 -23.34
N ASN A 5 -22.45 -32.21 -23.64
CA ASN A 5 -21.90 -31.24 -22.67
C ASN A 5 -22.91 -30.62 -21.67
N SER A 6 -24.20 -30.95 -21.76
CA SER A 6 -25.21 -30.36 -20.86
C SER A 6 -25.34 -31.12 -19.53
N ALA A 7 -25.10 -32.44 -19.54
CA ALA A 7 -25.27 -33.28 -18.35
C ALA A 7 -24.08 -33.16 -17.36
N GLU A 8 -22.84 -33.01 -17.86
CA GLU A 8 -21.66 -32.86 -16.99
C GLU A 8 -21.62 -31.50 -16.26
N ASN A 9 -22.08 -30.42 -16.92
CA ASN A 9 -22.18 -29.10 -16.26
C ASN A 9 -23.29 -29.05 -15.19
N SER A 10 -24.35 -29.85 -15.35
CA SER A 10 -25.41 -29.97 -14.34
C SER A 10 -24.92 -30.75 -13.11
N ALA A 11 -24.10 -31.80 -13.32
CA ALA A 11 -23.52 -32.60 -12.25
C ALA A 11 -22.48 -31.81 -11.40
N LEU A 12 -21.67 -30.96 -12.04
CA LEU A 12 -20.70 -30.09 -11.36
C LEU A 12 -21.36 -28.99 -10.51
N ASN A 13 -22.43 -28.35 -11.00
CA ASN A 13 -23.16 -27.37 -10.20
C ASN A 13 -23.88 -28.01 -9.00
N THR A 14 -24.40 -29.23 -9.16
CA THR A 14 -25.05 -29.96 -8.06
C THR A 14 -24.04 -30.35 -6.96
N ALA A 15 -22.78 -30.64 -7.32
CA ALA A 15 -21.72 -30.95 -6.36
C ALA A 15 -21.24 -29.73 -5.56
N VAL A 16 -21.21 -28.54 -6.19
CA VAL A 16 -20.85 -27.27 -5.54
C VAL A 16 -21.95 -26.84 -4.55
N ASP A 17 -23.23 -26.98 -4.92
CA ASP A 17 -24.35 -26.64 -4.04
C ASP A 17 -24.48 -27.61 -2.85
N SER A 18 -24.23 -28.91 -3.06
CA SER A 18 -24.23 -29.92 -1.99
C SER A 18 -23.12 -29.70 -0.94
N ALA A 19 -21.94 -29.19 -1.35
CA ALA A 19 -20.85 -28.85 -0.43
C ALA A 19 -21.15 -27.59 0.40
N VAL A 20 -21.94 -26.66 -0.13
CA VAL A 20 -22.38 -25.45 0.58
C VAL A 20 -23.46 -25.77 1.62
N ASP A 21 -24.38 -26.69 1.32
CA ASP A 21 -25.46 -27.06 2.25
C ASP A 21 -24.98 -27.99 3.37
N SER A 22 -24.03 -28.89 3.07
CA SER A 22 -23.41 -29.78 4.07
C SER A 22 -22.60 -29.01 5.14
N GLY A 23 -22.08 -27.83 4.81
CA GLY A 23 -21.39 -26.94 5.76
C GLY A 23 -22.32 -26.19 6.71
N ARG A 24 -23.62 -26.15 6.42
CA ARG A 24 -24.64 -25.43 7.22
C ARG A 24 -25.30 -26.31 8.28
N ALA A 25 -25.30 -27.64 8.09
CA ALA A 25 -25.89 -28.61 9.01
C ALA A 25 -25.00 -28.95 10.24
N ALA A 26 -23.74 -28.52 10.28
CA ALA A 26 -22.80 -28.85 11.36
C ALA A 26 -22.70 -27.79 12.48
N ALA A 27 -23.54 -26.75 12.46
CA ALA A 27 -23.53 -25.66 13.44
C ALA A 27 -24.91 -25.46 14.07
N GLY A 28 -25.38 -26.45 14.82
CA GLY A 28 -26.60 -26.36 15.60
C GLY A 28 -26.66 -27.51 16.59
N ASP A 29 -26.05 -27.32 17.76
CA ASP A 29 -26.49 -27.90 19.04
C ASP A 29 -25.54 -27.42 20.15
N ALA A 30 -25.99 -26.39 20.88
CA ALA A 30 -25.52 -26.07 22.22
C ALA A 30 -26.66 -25.37 22.96
N GLU A 31 -27.62 -26.16 23.44
CA GLU A 31 -28.65 -25.72 24.37
C GLU A 31 -28.07 -25.39 25.75
N ALA A 32 -28.61 -24.34 26.34
CA ALA A 32 -28.36 -23.87 27.68
C ALA A 32 -29.41 -24.41 28.66
N VAL A 33 -28.97 -24.90 29.82
CA VAL A 33 -29.72 -25.09 31.07
C VAL A 33 -28.70 -24.87 32.19
N GLY A 34 -28.88 -24.14 33.29
CA GLY A 34 -30.00 -23.40 33.86
C GLY A 34 -29.63 -23.08 35.33
N THR A 35 -29.77 -21.80 35.71
CA THR A 35 -30.09 -21.21 37.03
C THR A 35 -29.48 -21.71 38.35
N GLY A 36 -28.95 -20.75 39.12
CA GLY A 36 -29.13 -20.72 40.58
C GLY A 36 -28.05 -19.98 41.39
N GLY A 37 -28.43 -18.97 42.18
CA GLY A 37 -27.71 -18.66 43.44
C GLY A 37 -27.33 -17.20 43.71
N ALA A 38 -28.27 -16.45 44.29
CA ALA A 38 -28.17 -15.39 45.31
C ALA A 38 -26.81 -14.73 45.68
N GLY A 39 -26.86 -13.40 45.85
CA GLY A 39 -26.00 -12.69 46.81
C GLY A 39 -25.57 -11.27 46.44
N SER A 40 -26.38 -10.27 46.77
CA SER A 40 -25.91 -8.92 47.17
C SER A 40 -25.83 -8.91 48.71
N PRO A 41 -25.10 -7.99 49.41
CA PRO A 41 -24.93 -6.58 49.03
C PRO A 41 -23.60 -5.87 49.43
N ALA A 42 -23.50 -4.61 48.96
CA ALA A 42 -22.96 -3.41 49.64
C ALA A 42 -21.46 -3.27 50.00
N GLY A 43 -20.95 -2.05 49.78
CA GLY A 43 -19.90 -1.47 50.65
C GLY A 43 -18.87 -0.52 50.01
N SER A 44 -19.21 0.78 49.96
CA SER A 44 -18.37 1.97 50.25
C SER A 44 -16.93 2.10 49.71
N ALA A 45 -16.65 3.15 48.93
CA ALA A 45 -15.98 4.41 49.35
C ALA A 45 -14.44 4.29 49.50
N ALA A 46 -13.67 4.90 48.58
CA ALA A 46 -13.06 6.23 48.72
C ALA A 46 -11.86 6.27 49.70
N ALA A 47 -10.67 6.60 49.19
CA ALA A 47 -9.84 7.70 49.70
C ALA A 47 -8.50 7.77 48.96
N ALA A 48 -8.19 8.99 48.53
CA ALA A 48 -6.86 9.45 48.17
C ALA A 48 -5.95 9.52 49.40
N GLY A 49 -4.63 9.45 49.18
CA GLY A 49 -3.62 9.69 50.19
C GLY A 49 -2.31 10.11 49.54
N ALA A 50 -2.11 11.42 49.42
CA ALA A 50 -0.80 12.04 49.19
C ALA A 50 0.10 11.87 50.41
N GLY A 51 1.41 11.75 50.19
CA GLY A 51 2.41 11.67 51.25
C GLY A 51 3.80 12.03 50.72
N SER A 52 4.16 13.29 50.91
CA SER A 52 5.48 13.92 50.75
C SER A 52 6.56 13.32 51.65
N GLY A 53 7.82 13.41 51.23
CA GLY A 53 8.97 13.26 52.13
C GLY A 53 10.32 13.49 51.42
N ASP A 54 10.86 14.70 51.58
CA ASP A 54 12.22 15.11 51.23
C ASP A 54 13.29 14.30 51.98
N ALA A 55 14.43 14.05 51.34
CA ALA A 55 15.74 14.05 52.01
C ALA A 55 16.87 14.22 50.98
N ALA A 56 17.50 15.39 51.01
CA ALA A 56 18.78 15.66 50.39
C ALA A 56 19.91 14.94 51.14
N GLY A 57 20.85 14.36 50.40
CA GLY A 57 22.09 13.79 50.92
C GLY A 57 23.19 13.88 49.87
N ALA A 58 24.07 14.87 50.03
CA ALA A 58 25.31 14.99 49.26
C ALA A 58 26.30 13.89 49.69
N GLY A 59 26.89 13.20 48.71
CA GLY A 59 27.90 12.17 48.92
C GLY A 59 28.76 11.99 47.68
N SER A 60 30.06 12.21 47.86
CA SER A 60 31.14 12.33 46.88
C SER A 60 31.54 11.04 46.17
N GLY A 61 31.89 11.17 44.89
CA GLY A 61 33.09 10.61 44.28
C GLY A 61 33.28 9.08 44.19
N ALA A 62 33.04 8.53 43.00
CA ALA A 62 33.88 7.49 42.41
C ALA A 62 33.58 7.40 40.89
N ALA A 63 34.53 7.85 40.08
CA ALA A 63 34.51 7.67 38.63
C ALA A 63 34.73 6.18 38.30
N GLY A 64 33.67 5.50 37.86
CA GLY A 64 33.77 4.18 37.22
C GLY A 64 34.23 4.33 35.77
N PRO A 65 34.99 3.37 35.22
CA PRO A 65 35.55 3.48 33.88
C PRO A 65 34.41 3.49 32.86
N GLY A 66 34.48 4.45 31.94
CA GLY A 66 33.50 4.64 30.88
C GLY A 66 33.29 3.34 30.11
N GLY A 67 32.11 2.75 30.30
CA GLY A 67 31.57 1.78 29.36
C GLY A 67 31.38 2.52 28.06
N ALA A 68 32.24 2.22 27.08
CA ALA A 68 32.00 2.55 25.69
C ALA A 68 30.66 1.90 25.32
N GLY A 69 29.58 2.68 25.38
CA GLY A 69 28.31 2.32 24.79
C GLY A 69 28.61 2.00 23.34
N SER A 70 28.35 0.75 22.95
CA SER A 70 28.43 0.33 21.58
C SER A 70 27.49 1.22 20.77
N ASP A 71 28.07 2.20 20.07
CA ASP A 71 27.38 3.08 19.13
C ASP A 71 27.09 2.31 17.84
N ALA A 72 26.54 1.10 17.99
CA ALA A 72 25.99 0.36 16.88
C ALA A 72 24.77 1.16 16.41
N PRO A 73 24.73 1.63 15.15
CA PRO A 73 23.63 2.43 14.67
C PRO A 73 22.33 1.65 14.90
N VAL A 74 21.38 2.27 15.61
CA VAL A 74 20.05 1.70 15.83
C VAL A 74 19.46 1.40 14.46
N ALA A 75 19.21 0.12 14.18
CA ALA A 75 18.69 -0.30 12.88
C ALA A 75 17.38 0.43 12.58
N ARG A 76 17.35 1.15 11.45
CA ARG A 76 16.18 1.92 11.04
C ARG A 76 14.97 0.99 10.85
N PRO A 77 13.76 1.40 11.25
CA PRO A 77 12.56 0.61 11.01
C PRO A 77 12.40 0.33 9.52
N ARG A 78 11.93 -0.87 9.17
CA ARG A 78 11.72 -1.27 7.77
C ARG A 78 10.35 -0.90 7.28
N VAL A 79 10.31 -0.38 6.06
CA VAL A 79 9.08 -0.12 5.32
C VAL A 79 9.07 -0.87 4.01
N LEU A 80 7.92 -1.42 3.63
CA LEU A 80 7.72 -2.00 2.30
C LEU A 80 6.51 -1.38 1.63
N SER A 81 6.66 -0.98 0.38
CA SER A 81 5.53 -0.55 -0.45
C SER A 81 5.66 -1.08 -1.87
N GLY A 82 4.52 -1.48 -2.44
CA GLY A 82 4.42 -2.06 -3.78
C GLY A 82 3.57 -1.21 -4.70
N ILE A 83 3.95 -1.12 -5.97
CA ILE A 83 3.16 -0.47 -7.02
C ILE A 83 3.02 -1.35 -8.25
N GLN A 84 1.79 -1.45 -8.76
CA GLN A 84 1.51 -2.25 -9.95
C GLN A 84 1.97 -1.55 -11.24
N PRO A 85 2.66 -2.25 -12.15
CA PRO A 85 3.00 -1.75 -13.48
C PRO A 85 1.82 -1.87 -14.47
N THR A 86 0.61 -1.50 -14.04
CA THR A 86 -0.62 -1.69 -14.84
C THR A 86 -0.95 -0.50 -15.75
N ALA A 87 -0.16 0.57 -15.72
CA ALA A 87 -0.29 1.65 -16.69
C ALA A 87 1.07 2.22 -17.09
N GLY A 88 1.10 2.79 -18.29
CA GLY A 88 2.27 3.50 -18.83
C GLY A 88 2.55 4.85 -18.15
N SER A 89 1.78 5.24 -17.13
CA SER A 89 2.00 6.47 -16.36
C SER A 89 1.34 6.35 -14.98
N PHE A 90 1.97 6.96 -13.98
CA PHE A 90 1.32 7.28 -12.71
C PHE A 90 0.51 8.56 -12.87
N HIS A 91 -0.59 8.68 -12.13
CA HIS A 91 -1.35 9.92 -12.11
C HIS A 91 -0.99 10.78 -10.90
N LEU A 92 -1.33 12.06 -10.95
CA LEU A 92 -1.05 13.05 -9.91
C LEU A 92 -1.56 12.61 -8.53
N GLY A 93 -2.73 11.98 -8.49
CA GLY A 93 -3.26 11.37 -7.25
C GLY A 93 -2.39 10.24 -6.67
N ASN A 94 -1.69 9.43 -7.49
CA ASN A 94 -0.73 8.44 -6.97
C ASN A 94 0.50 9.15 -6.37
N TYR A 95 0.99 10.19 -7.04
CA TYR A 95 2.15 10.92 -6.59
C TYR A 95 1.92 11.62 -5.25
N LEU A 96 0.89 12.48 -5.19
CA LEU A 96 0.57 13.24 -3.98
C LEU A 96 -0.01 12.36 -2.87
N GLY A 97 -0.67 11.26 -3.24
CA GLY A 97 -1.31 10.33 -2.31
C GLY A 97 -0.39 9.25 -1.73
N ALA A 98 0.79 9.00 -2.31
CA ALA A 98 1.67 7.94 -1.82
C ALA A 98 3.15 8.18 -2.15
N LEU A 99 3.50 8.36 -3.43
CA LEU A 99 4.90 8.32 -3.86
C LEU A 99 5.74 9.44 -3.28
N ARG A 100 5.17 10.64 -3.07
CA ARG A 100 5.88 11.73 -2.39
C ARG A 100 6.33 11.34 -0.98
N GLN A 101 5.51 10.57 -0.25
CA GLN A 101 5.85 10.10 1.09
C GLN A 101 6.94 9.02 1.04
N TRP A 102 7.02 8.24 -0.04
CA TRP A 102 8.10 7.27 -0.21
C TRP A 102 9.47 7.96 -0.26
N VAL A 103 9.57 9.09 -0.98
CA VAL A 103 10.80 9.89 -1.03
C VAL A 103 11.25 10.37 0.34
N THR A 104 10.33 10.67 1.26
CA THR A 104 10.67 11.03 2.65
C THR A 104 11.01 9.80 3.50
N LEU A 105 10.33 8.68 3.26
CA LEU A 105 10.51 7.45 4.03
C LEU A 105 11.87 6.80 3.80
N GLN A 106 12.45 6.89 2.61
CA GLN A 106 13.81 6.38 2.36
C GLN A 106 14.90 7.09 3.18
N ASP A 107 14.65 8.27 3.76
CA ASP A 107 15.61 8.97 4.62
C ASP A 107 15.47 8.61 6.10
N THR A 108 14.31 8.07 6.50
CA THR A 108 14.00 7.70 7.89
C THR A 108 13.90 6.18 8.13
N HIS A 109 13.60 5.39 7.10
CA HIS A 109 13.37 3.94 7.17
C HIS A 109 14.32 3.14 6.25
N ASP A 110 14.61 1.89 6.62
CA ASP A 110 15.18 0.92 5.68
C ASP A 110 14.08 0.52 4.68
N ALA A 111 14.10 1.14 3.49
CA ALA A 111 12.95 1.17 2.59
C ALA A 111 13.07 0.20 1.41
N PHE A 112 12.01 -0.58 1.20
CA PHE A 112 11.86 -1.51 0.10
C PHE A 112 10.69 -1.06 -0.79
N TYR A 113 10.99 -0.73 -2.05
CA TYR A 113 10.01 -0.34 -3.05
C TYR A 113 9.98 -1.39 -4.16
N CYS A 114 8.81 -1.97 -4.37
CA CYS A 114 8.64 -3.11 -5.26
C CYS A 114 7.71 -2.77 -6.42
N VAL A 115 8.18 -2.98 -7.66
CA VAL A 115 7.30 -3.01 -8.84
C VAL A 115 6.67 -4.40 -8.91
N VAL A 116 5.38 -4.50 -8.57
CA VAL A 116 4.69 -5.78 -8.35
C VAL A 116 4.07 -6.37 -9.63
N ASP A 117 4.94 -6.87 -10.50
CA ASP A 117 4.55 -7.46 -11.79
C ASP A 117 3.83 -8.81 -11.66
N LEU A 118 4.10 -9.62 -10.62
CA LEU A 118 3.33 -10.84 -10.36
C LEU A 118 1.88 -10.54 -9.97
N HIS A 119 1.64 -9.43 -9.26
CA HIS A 119 0.27 -8.96 -8.99
C HIS A 119 -0.42 -8.41 -10.23
N ALA A 120 0.31 -7.86 -11.20
CA ALA A 120 -0.30 -7.31 -12.41
C ALA A 120 -0.95 -8.38 -13.30
N ILE A 121 -0.42 -9.60 -13.29
CA ILE A 121 -0.93 -10.72 -14.10
C ILE A 121 -2.12 -11.46 -13.50
N THR A 122 -2.68 -10.98 -12.37
CA THR A 122 -3.98 -11.49 -11.86
C THR A 122 -5.15 -11.11 -12.77
N VAL A 123 -4.91 -10.19 -13.71
CA VAL A 123 -5.78 -9.83 -14.82
C VAL A 123 -4.99 -9.98 -16.12
N GLU A 124 -5.68 -10.07 -17.26
CA GLU A 124 -5.02 -10.21 -18.56
C GLU A 124 -4.09 -9.03 -18.86
N GLN A 125 -2.90 -9.32 -19.39
CA GLN A 125 -1.88 -8.35 -19.75
C GLN A 125 -1.32 -8.67 -21.13
N ASP A 126 -1.11 -7.65 -21.96
CA ASP A 126 -0.23 -7.79 -23.12
C ASP A 126 1.23 -7.91 -22.65
N PRO A 127 1.97 -8.99 -23.00
CA PRO A 127 3.32 -9.21 -22.48
C PRO A 127 4.32 -8.09 -22.82
N LYS A 128 4.20 -7.47 -24.00
CA LYS A 128 5.08 -6.37 -24.40
C LYS A 128 4.79 -5.12 -23.57
N THR A 129 3.52 -4.83 -23.36
CA THR A 129 3.04 -3.71 -22.55
C THR A 129 3.42 -3.86 -21.09
N LEU A 130 3.26 -5.05 -20.48
CA LEU A 130 3.67 -5.29 -19.10
C LEU A 130 5.17 -5.07 -18.89
N ARG A 131 6.00 -5.58 -19.80
CA ARG A 131 7.46 -5.37 -19.75
C ARG A 131 7.82 -3.89 -19.86
N GLN A 132 7.16 -3.18 -20.77
CA GLN A 132 7.37 -1.73 -20.92
C GLN A 132 6.92 -0.97 -19.67
N ASN A 133 5.72 -1.24 -19.16
CA ASN A 133 5.17 -0.58 -17.98
C ASN A 133 6.01 -0.85 -16.72
N THR A 134 6.64 -2.01 -16.62
CA THR A 134 7.56 -2.33 -15.51
C THR A 134 8.75 -1.38 -15.51
N ARG A 135 9.41 -1.20 -16.67
CA ARG A 135 10.52 -0.24 -16.81
C ARG A 135 10.06 1.20 -16.63
N VAL A 136 8.93 1.58 -17.20
CA VAL A 136 8.36 2.93 -17.08
C VAL A 136 8.00 3.24 -15.63
N SER A 137 7.48 2.27 -14.87
CA SER A 137 7.18 2.43 -13.44
C SER A 137 8.47 2.65 -12.64
N ALA A 138 9.50 1.84 -12.86
CA ALA A 138 10.79 2.00 -12.21
C ALA A 138 11.44 3.36 -12.55
N ALA A 139 11.46 3.75 -13.82
CA ALA A 139 11.99 5.04 -14.28
C ALA A 139 11.26 6.22 -13.65
N GLN A 140 9.92 6.16 -13.54
CA GLN A 140 9.14 7.18 -12.85
C GLN A 140 9.49 7.28 -11.36
N LEU A 141 9.63 6.14 -10.65
CA LEU A 141 10.02 6.15 -9.23
C LEU A 141 11.38 6.82 -9.03
N LEU A 142 12.38 6.48 -9.86
CA LEU A 142 13.70 7.10 -9.84
C LEU A 142 13.64 8.60 -10.17
N ALA A 143 12.88 8.99 -11.18
CA ALA A 143 12.73 10.39 -11.59
C ALA A 143 12.01 11.25 -10.54
N LEU A 144 11.07 10.66 -9.79
CA LEU A 144 10.33 11.30 -8.71
C LEU A 144 11.12 11.42 -7.40
N GLY A 145 12.32 10.82 -7.33
CA GLY A 145 13.27 11.03 -6.23
C GLY A 145 13.58 9.79 -5.38
N ILE A 146 13.11 8.59 -5.76
CA ILE A 146 13.61 7.37 -5.11
C ILE A 146 15.08 7.19 -5.48
N ASP A 147 15.94 7.12 -4.47
CA ASP A 147 17.37 6.95 -4.62
C ASP A 147 17.74 5.47 -4.36
N PRO A 148 18.26 4.73 -5.38
CA PRO A 148 18.61 3.33 -5.23
C PRO A 148 19.84 3.09 -4.35
N ASP A 149 20.54 4.13 -3.89
CA ASP A 149 21.59 4.03 -2.88
C ASP A 149 21.04 4.18 -1.46
N HIS A 150 19.88 4.83 -1.27
CA HIS A 150 19.21 4.98 0.03
C HIS A 150 18.06 3.98 0.25
N ALA A 151 17.45 3.47 -0.82
CA ALA A 151 16.37 2.51 -0.78
C ALA A 151 16.62 1.31 -1.71
N THR A 152 15.95 0.19 -1.44
CA THR A 152 15.97 -0.99 -2.30
C THR A 152 14.78 -0.93 -3.27
N LEU A 153 15.03 -0.50 -4.51
CA LEU A 153 14.06 -0.52 -5.60
C LEU A 153 14.26 -1.78 -6.47
N PHE A 154 13.23 -2.62 -6.59
CA PHE A 154 13.33 -3.88 -7.34
C PHE A 154 12.01 -4.28 -8.03
N VAL A 155 12.07 -5.26 -8.93
CA VAL A 155 10.91 -5.88 -9.57
C VAL A 155 10.58 -7.18 -8.85
N GLN A 156 9.31 -7.41 -8.52
CA GLN A 156 8.87 -8.55 -7.70
C GLN A 156 9.30 -9.89 -8.29
N SER A 157 9.09 -10.12 -9.59
CA SER A 157 9.48 -11.35 -10.28
C SER A 157 10.99 -11.61 -10.30
N HIS A 158 11.83 -10.60 -10.05
CA HIS A 158 13.28 -10.76 -9.95
C HIS A 158 13.70 -11.37 -8.60
N VAL A 159 12.79 -11.57 -7.65
CA VAL A 159 13.08 -12.10 -6.32
C VAL A 159 12.19 -13.35 -6.11
N PRO A 160 12.70 -14.57 -6.39
CA PRO A 160 11.89 -15.80 -6.39
C PRO A 160 11.26 -16.12 -5.02
N GLU A 161 11.84 -15.60 -3.95
CA GLU A 161 11.38 -15.80 -2.58
C GLU A 161 9.92 -15.36 -2.37
N HIS A 162 9.43 -14.39 -3.15
CA HIS A 162 8.04 -13.93 -3.12
C HIS A 162 7.06 -15.05 -3.45
N ALA A 163 7.28 -15.74 -4.58
CA ALA A 163 6.44 -16.85 -5.01
C ALA A 163 6.58 -18.06 -4.08
N GLN A 164 7.81 -18.31 -3.61
CA GLN A 164 8.14 -19.41 -2.71
C GLN A 164 7.45 -19.26 -1.35
N LEU A 165 7.55 -18.09 -0.71
CA LEU A 165 6.86 -17.86 0.56
C LEU A 165 5.35 -17.83 0.37
N SER A 166 4.85 -17.27 -0.73
CA SER A 166 3.42 -17.27 -1.05
C SER A 166 2.85 -18.68 -1.03
N TRP A 167 3.54 -19.66 -1.62
CA TRP A 167 3.11 -21.06 -1.58
C TRP A 167 2.98 -21.61 -0.14
N VAL A 168 3.99 -21.37 0.70
CA VAL A 168 3.93 -21.80 2.12
C VAL A 168 2.77 -21.16 2.86
N LEU A 169 2.52 -19.86 2.62
CA LEU A 169 1.42 -19.13 3.26
C LEU A 169 0.04 -19.57 2.73
N GLN A 170 -0.06 -19.99 1.47
CA GLN A 170 -1.29 -20.56 0.91
C GLN A 170 -1.70 -21.83 1.66
N CYS A 171 -0.75 -22.69 2.04
CA CYS A 171 -1.01 -23.88 2.85
C CYS A 171 -1.49 -23.57 4.29
N LEU A 172 -1.39 -22.31 4.73
CA LEU A 172 -1.87 -21.85 6.04
C LEU A 172 -3.15 -21.01 5.96
N THR A 173 -3.60 -20.67 4.77
CA THR A 173 -4.76 -19.80 4.55
C THR A 173 -6.00 -20.65 4.39
N GLY A 174 -7.06 -20.35 5.16
CA GLY A 174 -8.32 -21.07 5.02
C GLY A 174 -9.05 -20.68 3.73
N PHE A 175 -9.67 -21.64 3.04
CA PHE A 175 -10.42 -21.34 1.80
C PHE A 175 -11.49 -20.26 2.00
N GLY A 176 -12.29 -20.36 3.07
CA GLY A 176 -13.32 -19.37 3.39
C GLY A 176 -12.75 -18.00 3.79
N GLU A 177 -11.54 -17.95 4.36
CA GLU A 177 -10.84 -16.70 4.69
C GLU A 177 -10.47 -15.94 3.41
N ALA A 178 -9.87 -16.63 2.43
CA ALA A 178 -9.55 -16.06 1.12
C ALA A 178 -10.83 -15.64 0.36
N GLY A 179 -11.89 -16.45 0.36
CA GLY A 179 -13.14 -16.16 -0.34
C GLY A 179 -13.97 -15.00 0.24
N ARG A 180 -13.69 -14.55 1.47
CA ARG A 180 -14.38 -13.42 2.10
C ARG A 180 -13.76 -12.05 1.78
N MET A 181 -12.62 -12.00 1.09
CA MET A 181 -11.96 -10.75 0.74
C MET A 181 -12.87 -9.88 -0.16
N THR A 182 -13.09 -8.63 0.23
CA THR A 182 -14.00 -7.72 -0.46
C THR A 182 -13.48 -7.41 -1.87
N GLN A 183 -12.18 -7.17 -2.01
CA GLN A 183 -11.58 -6.91 -3.33
C GLN A 183 -11.70 -8.11 -4.28
N PHE A 184 -11.65 -9.34 -3.76
CA PHE A 184 -11.89 -10.53 -4.58
C PHE A 184 -13.32 -10.51 -5.12
N LYS A 185 -14.33 -10.33 -4.24
CA LYS A 185 -15.74 -10.27 -4.61
C LYS A 185 -16.05 -9.16 -5.62
N ASP A 186 -15.51 -7.97 -5.39
CA ASP A 186 -15.73 -6.81 -6.26
C ASP A 186 -15.10 -7.00 -7.64
N LYS A 187 -13.87 -7.52 -7.69
CA LYS A 187 -13.17 -7.75 -8.96
C LYS A 187 -13.73 -8.94 -9.72
N SER A 188 -14.13 -10.01 -9.02
CA SER A 188 -14.78 -11.18 -9.64
C SER A 188 -16.12 -10.82 -10.25
N ALA A 189 -16.91 -9.95 -9.60
CA ALA A 189 -18.19 -9.51 -10.13
C ALA A 189 -18.06 -8.63 -11.39
N ARG A 190 -16.90 -7.98 -11.58
CA ARG A 190 -16.60 -7.14 -12.75
C ARG A 190 -15.93 -7.88 -13.90
N GLN A 191 -15.39 -9.08 -13.66
CA GLN A 191 -14.77 -9.90 -14.70
C GLN A 191 -15.82 -10.84 -15.31
N GLU A 192 -16.34 -10.48 -16.48
CA GLU A 192 -17.41 -11.24 -17.15
C GLU A 192 -16.93 -12.58 -17.75
N ALA A 193 -15.62 -12.72 -18.05
CA ALA A 193 -15.13 -13.80 -18.91
C ALA A 193 -14.34 -14.92 -18.20
N GLN A 194 -13.56 -14.63 -17.14
CA GLN A 194 -12.89 -15.65 -16.32
C GLN A 194 -12.16 -15.04 -15.11
N VAL A 195 -12.46 -15.54 -13.91
CA VAL A 195 -11.77 -15.18 -12.66
C VAL A 195 -10.69 -16.23 -12.39
N GLY A 196 -9.42 -15.85 -12.54
CA GLY A 196 -8.29 -16.75 -12.32
C GLY A 196 -8.00 -17.00 -10.83
N VAL A 197 -7.40 -18.15 -10.50
CA VAL A 197 -6.94 -18.49 -9.13
C VAL A 197 -5.96 -17.45 -8.57
N GLY A 198 -5.20 -16.78 -9.45
CA GLY A 198 -4.34 -15.66 -9.06
C GLY A 198 -5.11 -14.53 -8.39
N LEU A 199 -6.30 -14.18 -8.89
CA LEU A 199 -7.14 -13.13 -8.29
C LEU A 199 -7.71 -13.53 -6.92
N PHE A 200 -7.85 -14.83 -6.66
CA PHE A 200 -8.24 -15.35 -5.35
C PHE A 200 -7.07 -15.39 -4.36
N THR A 201 -5.86 -15.67 -4.84
CA THR A 201 -4.67 -15.92 -4.01
C THR A 201 -3.73 -14.71 -3.85
N TYR A 202 -3.92 -13.63 -4.61
CA TYR A 202 -3.03 -12.46 -4.52
C TYR A 202 -2.92 -11.84 -3.12
N PRO A 203 -3.93 -11.84 -2.23
CA PRO A 203 -3.74 -11.31 -0.87
C PRO A 203 -2.68 -12.10 -0.09
N ILE A 204 -2.51 -13.39 -0.40
CA ILE A 204 -1.51 -14.26 0.22
C ILE A 204 -0.11 -13.97 -0.36
N LEU A 205 -0.04 -13.68 -1.67
CA LEU A 205 1.19 -13.17 -2.28
C LEU A 205 1.59 -11.81 -1.68
N GLN A 206 0.62 -10.91 -1.44
CA GLN A 206 0.87 -9.64 -0.76
C GLN A 206 1.40 -9.84 0.67
N ALA A 207 0.86 -10.83 1.39
CA ALA A 207 1.40 -11.20 2.70
C ALA A 207 2.86 -11.68 2.59
N ALA A 208 3.19 -12.52 1.60
CA ALA A 208 4.56 -12.94 1.35
C ALA A 208 5.48 -11.74 1.04
N ASP A 209 5.02 -10.81 0.20
CA ASP A 209 5.77 -9.60 -0.15
C ASP A 209 6.17 -8.82 1.09
N ILE A 210 5.27 -8.67 2.07
CA ILE A 210 5.52 -7.90 3.29
C ILE A 210 6.41 -8.67 4.28
N LEU A 211 6.13 -9.96 4.50
CA LEU A 211 6.73 -10.74 5.58
C LEU A 211 8.19 -11.14 5.29
N LEU A 212 8.58 -11.28 4.01
CA LEU A 212 9.97 -11.58 3.62
C LEU A 212 10.98 -10.59 4.20
N TYR A 213 10.60 -9.31 4.25
CA TYR A 213 11.51 -8.23 4.63
C TYR A 213 11.44 -7.88 6.12
N GLN A 214 10.60 -8.56 6.90
CA GLN A 214 10.35 -8.25 8.31
C GLN A 214 9.92 -6.78 8.48
N ALA A 215 9.04 -6.31 7.59
CA ALA A 215 8.57 -4.93 7.57
C ALA A 215 7.93 -4.55 8.91
N HIS A 216 8.27 -3.36 9.41
CA HIS A 216 7.60 -2.77 10.57
C HIS A 216 6.32 -2.07 10.10
N HIS A 217 6.43 -1.38 8.97
CA HIS A 217 5.43 -0.46 8.47
C HIS A 217 5.13 -0.76 7.00
N VAL A 218 3.85 -0.66 6.63
CA VAL A 218 3.40 -0.81 5.23
C VAL A 218 2.54 0.40 4.88
N PRO A 219 2.99 1.30 3.98
CA PRO A 219 2.20 2.43 3.52
C PRO A 219 1.09 1.88 2.62
N VAL A 220 -0.14 1.94 3.12
CA VAL A 220 -1.32 1.40 2.43
C VAL A 220 -2.48 2.38 2.50
N GLY A 221 -3.28 2.42 1.44
CA GLY A 221 -4.58 3.08 1.47
C GLY A 221 -5.59 2.29 2.31
N GLU A 222 -6.68 2.95 2.72
CA GLU A 222 -7.76 2.32 3.49
C GLU A 222 -8.33 1.07 2.78
N ASP A 223 -8.34 1.07 1.44
CA ASP A 223 -8.82 -0.03 0.60
C ASP A 223 -8.00 -1.32 0.75
N GLN A 224 -6.74 -1.22 1.20
CA GLN A 224 -5.83 -2.35 1.37
C GLN A 224 -5.73 -2.83 2.82
N ARG A 225 -6.46 -2.21 3.75
CA ARG A 225 -6.43 -2.55 5.18
C ARG A 225 -6.79 -4.01 5.44
N GLN A 226 -7.78 -4.54 4.72
CA GLN A 226 -8.19 -5.95 4.85
C GLN A 226 -7.06 -6.93 4.52
N HIS A 227 -6.24 -6.64 3.50
CA HIS A 227 -5.10 -7.50 3.16
C HIS A 227 -3.97 -7.40 4.19
N LEU A 228 -3.79 -6.23 4.81
CA LEU A 228 -2.82 -6.07 5.88
C LEU A 228 -3.24 -6.85 7.13
N GLU A 229 -4.53 -6.86 7.47
CA GLU A 229 -5.04 -7.73 8.55
C GLU A 229 -4.84 -9.21 8.24
N LEU A 230 -5.15 -9.67 7.02
CA LEU A 230 -4.83 -11.05 6.60
C LEU A 230 -3.34 -11.36 6.74
N THR A 231 -2.46 -10.42 6.38
CA THR A 231 -1.01 -10.57 6.52
C THR A 231 -0.61 -10.77 7.98
N ARG A 232 -1.21 -10.00 8.90
CA ARG A 232 -0.98 -10.11 10.35
C ARG A 232 -1.49 -11.44 10.89
N ASP A 233 -2.69 -11.86 10.48
CA ASP A 233 -3.29 -13.14 10.87
C ASP A 233 -2.43 -14.33 10.43
N LEU A 234 -1.94 -14.32 9.19
CA LEU A 234 -1.04 -15.36 8.66
C LEU A 234 0.30 -15.38 9.40
N ALA A 235 0.88 -14.21 9.68
CA ALA A 235 2.11 -14.11 10.45
C ALA A 235 1.94 -14.64 11.88
N GLN A 236 0.85 -14.27 12.57
CA GLN A 236 0.55 -14.76 13.91
C GLN A 236 0.31 -16.27 13.91
N ARG A 237 -0.44 -16.78 12.94
CA ARG A 237 -0.72 -18.21 12.78
C ARG A 237 0.56 -19.01 12.56
N PHE A 238 1.45 -18.54 11.69
CA PHE A 238 2.75 -19.17 11.48
C PHE A 238 3.57 -19.16 12.77
N ASN A 239 3.66 -18.01 13.43
CA ASN A 239 4.42 -17.84 14.67
C ASN A 239 3.95 -18.74 15.80
N SER A 240 2.63 -18.91 15.96
CA SER A 240 2.05 -19.81 16.96
C SER A 240 2.28 -21.28 16.64
N ARG A 241 2.25 -21.65 15.35
CA ARG A 241 2.39 -23.05 14.93
C ARG A 241 3.84 -23.54 14.88
N TYR A 242 4.75 -22.73 14.37
CA TYR A 242 6.15 -23.12 14.11
C TYR A 242 7.18 -22.35 14.95
N GLY A 243 6.74 -21.38 15.74
CA GLY A 243 7.59 -20.51 16.56
C GLY A 243 7.84 -19.15 15.90
N ARG A 244 8.24 -18.17 16.73
CA ARG A 244 8.41 -16.76 16.34
C ARG A 244 9.38 -16.62 15.17
N THR A 245 8.86 -16.28 13.99
CA THR A 245 9.58 -16.20 12.71
C THR A 245 9.34 -14.88 11.99
N PHE A 246 8.11 -14.37 12.05
CA PHE A 246 7.69 -13.12 11.41
C PHE A 246 7.43 -12.01 12.42
N ARG A 247 7.83 -10.79 12.06
CA ARG A 247 7.27 -9.56 12.62
C ARG A 247 5.83 -9.35 12.14
N LEU A 248 4.99 -8.83 13.02
CA LEU A 248 3.64 -8.37 12.66
C LEU A 248 3.74 -6.94 12.11
N PRO A 249 3.41 -6.70 10.83
CA PRO A 249 3.47 -5.36 10.24
C PRO A 249 2.33 -4.48 10.75
N GLU A 250 2.57 -3.17 10.75
CA GLU A 250 1.58 -2.14 11.07
C GLU A 250 1.31 -1.25 9.85
N ALA A 251 0.10 -0.70 9.76
CA ALA A 251 -0.23 0.26 8.72
C ALA A 251 0.56 1.54 8.95
N TYR A 252 1.20 2.06 7.89
CA TYR A 252 1.76 3.40 7.91
C TYR A 252 0.76 4.35 7.27
N ILE A 253 0.12 5.17 8.09
CA ILE A 253 -0.80 6.21 7.63
C ILE A 253 -0.04 7.54 7.68
N PRO A 254 0.39 8.10 6.54
CA PRO A 254 1.06 9.39 6.55
C PRO A 254 0.09 10.47 7.04
N LYS A 255 0.55 11.30 7.99
CA LYS A 255 -0.27 12.35 8.61
C LYS A 255 -0.77 13.40 7.59
N ASP A 256 0.03 13.64 6.53
CA ASP A 256 -0.18 14.71 5.56
C ASP A 256 -0.42 14.18 4.14
N THR A 257 -1.24 13.13 4.01
CA THR A 257 -1.55 12.59 2.68
C THR A 257 -2.68 13.36 2.02
N ALA A 258 -2.39 14.10 0.96
CA ALA A 258 -3.39 14.84 0.22
C ALA A 258 -4.35 13.87 -0.51
N LYS A 259 -5.64 13.92 -0.20
CA LYS A 259 -6.68 13.25 -1.01
C LYS A 259 -6.93 14.08 -2.26
N ILE A 260 -6.52 13.54 -3.40
CA ILE A 260 -6.70 14.19 -4.70
C ILE A 260 -7.92 13.59 -5.39
N TYR A 261 -8.86 14.47 -5.72
CA TYR A 261 -10.12 14.12 -6.36
C TYR A 261 -10.04 14.30 -7.88
N ASP A 262 -10.96 13.65 -8.57
CA ASP A 262 -11.10 13.75 -10.02
C ASP A 262 -11.41 15.21 -10.42
N LEU A 263 -10.78 15.70 -11.49
CA LEU A 263 -10.94 17.09 -11.92
C LEU A 263 -12.31 17.39 -12.54
N GLN A 264 -13.08 16.38 -12.94
CA GLN A 264 -14.41 16.53 -13.52
C GLN A 264 -15.51 16.11 -12.54
N ASP A 265 -15.23 15.14 -11.66
CA ASP A 265 -16.08 14.78 -10.53
C ASP A 265 -15.33 14.93 -9.19
N PRO A 266 -15.34 16.13 -8.58
CA PRO A 266 -14.60 16.38 -7.35
C PRO A 266 -15.15 15.63 -6.11
N THR A 267 -16.22 14.84 -6.26
CA THR A 267 -16.72 13.95 -5.21
C THR A 267 -16.07 12.56 -5.24
N SER A 268 -15.46 12.20 -6.36
CA SER A 268 -14.81 10.92 -6.58
C SER A 268 -13.28 11.04 -6.51
N LYS A 269 -12.60 10.03 -5.97
CA LYS A 269 -11.14 9.98 -5.98
C LYS A 269 -10.64 9.92 -7.43
N MET A 270 -9.55 10.64 -7.72
CA MET A 270 -8.92 10.58 -9.04
C MET A 270 -8.58 9.12 -9.39
N SER A 271 -9.16 8.61 -10.47
CA SER A 271 -8.97 7.23 -10.93
C SER A 271 -9.07 7.13 -12.44
N LYS A 272 -8.34 6.19 -13.03
CA LYS A 272 -8.18 6.02 -14.49
C LYS A 272 -9.48 5.76 -15.27
N SER A 273 -10.62 5.57 -14.61
CA SER A 273 -11.92 5.32 -15.26
C SER A 273 -12.48 6.53 -16.00
N VAL A 274 -12.09 7.76 -15.63
CA VAL A 274 -12.55 9.01 -16.28
C VAL A 274 -11.34 9.79 -16.84
N PRO A 275 -10.93 9.56 -18.10
CA PRO A 275 -9.68 10.09 -18.64
C PRO A 275 -9.52 11.62 -18.61
N SER A 276 -10.63 12.36 -18.67
CA SER A 276 -10.65 13.83 -18.62
C SER A 276 -10.41 14.37 -17.20
N GLY A 277 -10.72 13.59 -16.18
CA GLY A 277 -10.59 13.95 -14.77
C GLY A 277 -9.25 13.57 -14.13
N VAL A 278 -8.42 12.81 -14.85
CA VAL A 278 -7.11 12.32 -14.39
C VAL A 278 -5.99 13.08 -15.07
N VAL A 279 -5.01 13.52 -14.28
CA VAL A 279 -3.75 14.09 -14.78
C VAL A 279 -2.66 13.04 -14.67
N GLU A 280 -2.16 12.58 -15.81
CA GLU A 280 -1.07 11.61 -15.90
C GLU A 280 0.28 12.33 -15.88
N LEU A 281 1.27 11.80 -15.15
CA LEU A 281 2.58 12.43 -15.05
C LEU A 281 3.38 12.40 -16.35
N LEU A 282 3.13 11.41 -17.22
CA LEU A 282 3.83 11.30 -18.51
C LEU A 282 2.98 11.76 -19.71
N GLU A 283 1.82 12.40 -19.49
CA GLU A 283 1.09 13.02 -20.60
C GLU A 283 1.74 14.35 -21.04
N ASP A 284 1.45 14.79 -22.26
CA ASP A 284 1.92 16.09 -22.76
C ASP A 284 1.59 17.21 -21.75
N PRO A 285 2.57 18.01 -21.30
CA PRO A 285 2.33 19.01 -20.26
C PRO A 285 1.26 20.03 -20.64
N LYS A 286 1.12 20.38 -21.92
CA LYS A 286 0.06 21.31 -22.38
C LYS A 286 -1.32 20.68 -22.24
N ARG A 287 -1.46 19.38 -22.52
CA ARG A 287 -2.70 18.61 -22.29
C ARG A 287 -3.04 18.52 -20.80
N ALA A 288 -2.06 18.19 -19.95
CA ALA A 288 -2.26 18.16 -18.50
C ALA A 288 -2.69 19.54 -17.95
N ALA A 289 -1.99 20.61 -18.32
CA ALA A 289 -2.35 21.97 -17.94
C ALA A 289 -3.72 22.39 -18.48
N LYS A 290 -4.15 21.87 -19.64
CA LYS A 290 -5.51 22.09 -20.16
C LYS A 290 -6.55 21.39 -19.29
N LYS A 291 -6.31 20.15 -18.83
CA LYS A 291 -7.21 19.43 -17.92
C LYS A 291 -7.40 20.16 -16.59
N ILE A 292 -6.32 20.69 -16.01
CA ILE A 292 -6.37 21.54 -14.82
C ILE A 292 -7.21 22.79 -15.08
N ARG A 293 -7.00 23.44 -16.24
CA ARG A 293 -7.80 24.61 -16.66
C ARG A 293 -9.27 24.33 -16.87
N SER A 294 -9.63 23.10 -17.26
CA SER A 294 -11.01 22.65 -17.42
C SER A 294 -11.58 21.96 -16.18
N ALA A 295 -10.91 21.98 -15.03
CA ALA A 295 -11.42 21.35 -13.82
C ALA A 295 -12.78 21.95 -13.43
N VAL A 296 -13.72 21.10 -13.01
CA VAL A 296 -15.06 21.51 -12.56
C VAL A 296 -14.92 22.26 -11.23
N THR A 297 -15.60 23.40 -11.15
CA THR A 297 -15.70 24.25 -9.96
C THR A 297 -17.17 24.62 -9.72
N ASP A 298 -17.47 25.20 -8.56
CA ASP A 298 -18.79 25.77 -8.31
C ASP A 298 -19.07 27.02 -9.17
N THR A 299 -20.28 27.56 -9.06
CA THR A 299 -20.75 28.74 -9.81
C THR A 299 -20.36 30.08 -9.19
N GLY A 300 -19.67 30.08 -8.04
CA GLY A 300 -19.16 31.28 -7.39
C GLY A 300 -17.91 31.85 -8.08
N ARG A 301 -17.23 32.75 -7.37
CA ARG A 301 -15.94 33.33 -7.81
C ARG A 301 -14.87 33.38 -6.73
N GLU A 302 -15.28 33.33 -5.47
CA GLU A 302 -14.40 33.40 -4.31
C GLU A 302 -13.61 32.11 -4.14
N ILE A 303 -12.28 32.25 -4.04
CA ILE A 303 -11.37 31.13 -3.82
C ILE A 303 -11.24 30.92 -2.32
N THR A 304 -12.00 29.97 -1.79
CA THR A 304 -11.98 29.57 -0.38
C THR A 304 -11.86 28.04 -0.27
N TYR A 305 -11.28 27.58 0.83
CA TYR A 305 -11.20 26.16 1.14
C TYR A 305 -12.45 25.70 1.90
N ASP A 306 -13.34 25.03 1.17
CA ASP A 306 -14.54 24.40 1.71
C ASP A 306 -14.79 23.10 0.93
N PRO A 307 -14.32 21.93 1.42
CA PRO A 307 -14.51 20.67 0.73
C PRO A 307 -15.98 20.24 0.56
N ALA A 308 -16.90 20.78 1.37
CA ALA A 308 -18.33 20.43 1.30
C ALA A 308 -19.07 21.29 0.28
N ALA A 309 -18.91 22.62 0.32
CA ALA A 309 -19.62 23.52 -0.59
C ALA A 309 -18.84 23.79 -1.89
N LYS A 310 -17.51 23.68 -1.87
CA LYS A 310 -16.60 24.07 -2.97
C LYS A 310 -15.55 23.00 -3.22
N ALA A 311 -15.98 21.75 -3.35
CA ALA A 311 -15.11 20.58 -3.51
C ALA A 311 -14.07 20.76 -4.64
N GLY A 312 -14.47 21.29 -5.80
CA GLY A 312 -13.56 21.51 -6.93
C GLY A 312 -12.46 22.53 -6.64
N VAL A 313 -12.81 23.69 -6.06
CA VAL A 313 -11.83 24.73 -5.69
C VAL A 313 -10.90 24.23 -4.59
N SER A 314 -11.44 23.54 -3.60
CA SER A 314 -10.67 22.95 -2.50
C SER A 314 -9.68 21.90 -3.00
N ASN A 315 -10.08 21.07 -3.96
CA ASN A 315 -9.18 20.10 -4.61
C ASN A 315 -8.01 20.81 -5.32
N LEU A 316 -8.28 21.88 -6.08
CA LEU A 316 -7.23 22.65 -6.75
C LEU A 316 -6.27 23.31 -5.75
N LEU A 317 -6.78 23.88 -4.65
CA LEU A 317 -5.94 24.45 -3.58
C LEU A 317 -5.05 23.40 -2.92
N VAL A 318 -5.56 22.19 -2.68
CA VAL A 318 -4.79 21.08 -2.13
C VAL A 318 -3.69 20.63 -3.09
N ILE A 319 -3.98 20.53 -4.40
CA ILE A 319 -2.98 20.20 -5.41
C ILE A 319 -1.90 21.29 -5.45
N TYR A 320 -2.30 22.56 -5.48
CA TYR A 320 -1.38 23.71 -5.53
C TYR A 320 -0.47 23.73 -4.29
N SER A 321 -1.06 23.59 -3.11
CA SER A 321 -0.34 23.51 -1.84
C SER A 321 0.67 22.37 -1.87
N ALA A 322 0.25 21.20 -2.35
CA ALA A 322 1.13 20.04 -2.40
C ALA A 322 2.31 20.22 -3.38
N LEU A 323 2.10 20.83 -4.54
CA LEU A 323 3.18 21.03 -5.54
C LEU A 323 4.17 22.14 -5.15
N THR A 324 3.70 23.17 -4.42
CA THR A 324 4.53 24.34 -4.08
C THR A 324 5.04 24.37 -2.64
N GLY A 325 4.48 23.56 -1.75
CA GLY A 325 4.76 23.59 -0.31
C GLY A 325 4.09 24.76 0.43
N ARG A 326 3.35 25.63 -0.25
CA ARG A 326 2.58 26.73 0.38
C ARG A 326 1.38 26.16 1.14
N THR A 327 0.97 26.81 2.23
CA THR A 327 -0.25 26.41 2.93
C THR A 327 -1.50 26.78 2.13
N VAL A 328 -2.61 26.07 2.38
CA VAL A 328 -3.91 26.42 1.75
C VAL A 328 -4.34 27.82 2.15
N ASP A 329 -4.10 28.23 3.39
CA ASP A 329 -4.47 29.56 3.89
C ASP A 329 -3.66 30.67 3.18
N ASP A 330 -2.36 30.46 2.96
CA ASP A 330 -1.52 31.39 2.19
C ASP A 330 -1.97 31.50 0.73
N LEU A 331 -2.49 30.40 0.16
CA LEU A 331 -3.04 30.40 -1.19
C LEU A 331 -4.36 31.17 -1.23
N VAL A 332 -5.29 30.89 -0.32
CA VAL A 332 -6.57 31.62 -0.22
C VAL A 332 -6.33 33.12 -0.10
N ALA A 333 -5.43 33.55 0.79
CA ALA A 333 -5.07 34.97 0.94
C ALA A 333 -4.47 35.57 -0.34
N ALA A 334 -3.56 34.86 -1.02
CA ALA A 334 -2.91 35.34 -2.24
C ALA A 334 -3.85 35.43 -3.46
N TYR A 335 -5.02 34.81 -3.38
CA TYR A 335 -6.07 34.83 -4.40
C TYR A 335 -7.28 35.68 -4.02
N GLU A 336 -7.19 36.49 -2.97
CA GLU A 336 -8.20 37.49 -2.64
C GLU A 336 -8.43 38.44 -3.83
N GLY A 337 -9.69 38.66 -4.19
CA GLY A 337 -10.08 39.48 -5.36
C GLY A 337 -9.84 38.84 -6.73
N LYS A 338 -9.18 37.68 -6.82
CA LYS A 338 -8.98 36.93 -8.08
C LYS A 338 -10.11 35.94 -8.34
N GLY A 339 -10.18 35.43 -9.58
CA GLY A 339 -11.19 34.44 -9.97
C GLY A 339 -10.62 33.04 -10.21
N TYR A 340 -11.50 32.05 -10.37
CA TYR A 340 -11.11 30.66 -10.63
C TYR A 340 -10.24 30.48 -11.87
N GLY A 341 -10.40 31.35 -12.88
CA GLY A 341 -9.56 31.35 -14.08
C GLY A 341 -8.08 31.56 -13.75
N ASP A 342 -7.79 32.47 -12.81
CA ASP A 342 -6.42 32.78 -12.37
C ASP A 342 -5.83 31.58 -11.63
N LEU A 343 -6.55 31.04 -10.63
CA LEU A 343 -6.12 29.85 -9.87
C LEU A 343 -5.81 28.67 -10.80
N LYS A 344 -6.70 28.38 -11.74
CA LYS A 344 -6.57 27.26 -12.67
C LYS A 344 -5.43 27.45 -13.67
N LYS A 345 -5.21 28.68 -14.12
CA LYS A 345 -4.12 29.03 -15.03
C LYS A 345 -2.78 28.85 -14.31
N ASP A 346 -2.61 29.49 -13.16
CA ASP A 346 -1.38 29.45 -12.38
C ASP A 346 -1.06 28.03 -11.92
N LEU A 347 -2.05 27.25 -11.47
CA LEU A 347 -1.85 25.85 -11.12
C LEU A 347 -1.41 25.00 -12.32
N GLY A 348 -1.92 25.30 -13.52
CA GLY A 348 -1.49 24.64 -14.75
C GLY A 348 -0.02 24.92 -15.08
N GLU A 349 0.45 26.15 -14.82
CA GLU A 349 1.85 26.55 -14.95
C GLU A 349 2.73 25.85 -13.91
N VAL A 350 2.35 25.90 -12.63
CA VAL A 350 3.04 25.18 -11.53
C VAL A 350 3.17 23.68 -11.82
N PHE A 351 2.09 23.03 -12.28
CA PHE A 351 2.15 21.61 -12.63
C PHE A 351 3.10 21.36 -13.81
N THR A 352 3.11 22.24 -14.81
CA THR A 352 3.99 22.11 -15.98
C THR A 352 5.46 22.24 -15.56
N GLU A 353 5.79 23.21 -14.70
CA GLU A 353 7.13 23.39 -14.15
C GLU A 353 7.59 22.19 -13.32
N PHE A 354 6.69 21.60 -12.53
CA PHE A 354 6.96 20.39 -11.75
C PHE A 354 7.19 19.15 -12.65
N VAL A 355 6.30 18.92 -13.63
CA VAL A 355 6.27 17.65 -14.36
C VAL A 355 7.33 17.56 -15.45
N THR A 356 7.72 18.68 -16.07
CA THR A 356 8.70 18.71 -17.16
C THR A 356 10.04 18.06 -16.77
N PRO A 357 10.71 18.45 -15.67
CA PRO A 357 11.97 17.80 -15.28
C PRO A 357 11.80 16.31 -14.91
N VAL A 358 10.64 15.93 -14.36
CA VAL A 358 10.32 14.51 -14.10
C VAL A 358 10.26 13.74 -15.42
N GLN A 359 9.54 14.24 -16.42
CA GLN A 359 9.44 13.61 -17.74
C GLN A 359 10.80 13.52 -18.43
N ASP A 360 11.65 14.55 -18.31
CA ASP A 360 13.00 14.56 -18.87
C ASP A 360 13.85 13.43 -18.28
N ARG A 361 13.84 13.28 -16.95
CA ARG A 361 14.56 12.21 -16.25
C ARG A 361 14.02 10.83 -16.60
N VAL A 362 12.70 10.66 -16.70
CA VAL A 362 12.11 9.39 -17.17
C VAL A 362 12.59 9.05 -18.57
N ARG A 363 12.59 10.02 -19.49
CA ARG A 363 13.09 9.82 -20.85
C ARG A 363 14.58 9.45 -20.86
N GLN A 364 15.39 10.05 -20.00
CA GLN A 364 16.80 9.69 -19.84
C GLN A 364 16.97 8.23 -19.39
N TYR A 365 16.26 7.79 -18.35
CA TYR A 365 16.32 6.39 -17.89
C TYR A 365 15.83 5.40 -18.94
N LEU A 366 14.81 5.75 -19.72
CA LEU A 366 14.28 4.86 -20.77
C LEU A 366 15.12 4.86 -22.05
N ALA A 367 15.96 5.87 -22.25
CA ALA A 367 16.91 5.92 -23.37
C ALA A 367 18.11 4.99 -23.16
N ASP A 368 18.42 4.63 -21.91
CA ASP A 368 19.42 3.60 -21.57
C ASP A 368 18.78 2.47 -20.72
N PRO A 369 18.06 1.53 -21.36
CA PRO A 369 17.45 0.41 -20.66
C PRO A 369 18.47 -0.49 -19.95
N ALA A 370 19.71 -0.55 -20.42
CA ALA A 370 20.74 -1.39 -19.82
C ALA A 370 21.15 -0.86 -18.45
N GLU A 371 21.28 0.46 -18.31
CA GLU A 371 21.58 1.06 -17.01
C GLU A 371 20.40 0.94 -16.04
N LEU A 372 19.17 1.14 -16.51
CA LEU A 372 17.98 0.91 -15.68
C LEU A 372 17.89 -0.55 -15.20
N ASP A 373 18.14 -1.51 -16.10
CA ASP A 373 18.13 -2.93 -15.77
C ASP A 373 19.24 -3.27 -14.75
N LYS A 374 20.42 -2.63 -14.80
CA LYS A 374 21.47 -2.78 -13.77
C LYS A 374 21.05 -2.25 -12.40
N VAL A 375 20.40 -1.08 -12.35
CA VAL A 375 19.86 -0.52 -11.10
C VAL A 375 18.87 -1.49 -10.46
N LEU A 376 17.95 -2.04 -11.27
CA LEU A 376 16.97 -3.03 -10.82
C LEU A 376 17.59 -4.36 -10.41
N ALA A 377 18.65 -4.82 -11.10
CA ALA A 377 19.38 -6.02 -10.73
C ALA A 377 20.06 -5.87 -9.36
N ARG A 378 20.75 -4.74 -9.13
CA ARG A 378 21.36 -4.41 -7.83
C ARG A 378 20.33 -4.33 -6.71
N GLY A 379 19.16 -3.75 -6.98
CA GLY A 379 18.04 -3.74 -6.05
C GLY A 379 17.51 -5.15 -5.74
N ALA A 380 17.37 -6.00 -6.77
CA ALA A 380 16.96 -7.39 -6.59
C ALA A 380 17.98 -8.22 -5.78
N GLU A 381 19.28 -7.99 -5.96
CA GLU A 381 20.34 -8.63 -5.15
C GLU A 381 20.21 -8.27 -3.67
N ARG A 382 20.06 -6.98 -3.35
CA ARG A 382 19.83 -6.52 -1.97
C ARG A 382 18.54 -7.09 -1.39
N ALA A 383 17.47 -7.14 -2.19
CA ALA A 383 16.20 -7.71 -1.78
C ALA A 383 16.30 -9.21 -1.48
N ARG A 384 16.97 -9.99 -2.35
CA ARG A 384 17.22 -11.43 -2.18
C ARG A 384 18.03 -11.74 -0.93
N ASP A 385 19.03 -10.93 -0.59
CA ASP A 385 19.81 -11.15 0.64
C ASP A 385 18.94 -11.12 1.90
N VAL A 386 17.98 -10.19 1.97
CA VAL A 386 17.05 -10.10 3.11
C VAL A 386 15.96 -11.17 3.03
N ALA A 387 15.32 -11.30 1.86
CA ALA A 387 14.22 -12.23 1.63
C ALA A 387 14.67 -13.69 1.81
N GLY A 388 15.83 -14.06 1.27
CA GLY A 388 16.40 -15.40 1.34
C GLY A 388 16.67 -15.86 2.76
N ARG A 389 17.16 -14.97 3.64
CA ARG A 389 17.33 -15.26 5.07
C ARG A 389 16.01 -15.54 5.78
N THR A 390 14.96 -14.79 5.46
CA THR A 390 13.62 -15.04 6.02
C THR A 390 13.05 -16.36 5.49
N LEU A 391 13.15 -16.60 4.18
CA LEU A 391 12.65 -17.82 3.57
C LEU A 391 13.36 -19.07 4.11
N ALA A 392 14.69 -19.02 4.27
CA ALA A 392 15.46 -20.11 4.85
C ALA A 392 14.97 -20.46 6.27
N ARG A 393 14.70 -19.45 7.12
CA ARG A 393 14.08 -19.67 8.43
C ARG A 393 12.70 -20.29 8.30
N VAL A 394 11.87 -19.81 7.38
CA VAL A 394 10.53 -20.38 7.15
C VAL A 394 10.62 -21.84 6.76
N TYR A 395 11.50 -22.19 5.82
CA TYR A 395 11.70 -23.55 5.33
C TYR A 395 12.18 -24.52 6.42
N ASP A 396 13.15 -24.10 7.23
CA ASP A 396 13.60 -24.85 8.41
C ASP A 396 12.43 -25.12 9.38
N ARG A 397 11.63 -24.08 9.66
CA ARG A 397 10.50 -24.14 10.61
C ARG A 397 9.34 -25.02 10.16
N VAL A 398 9.09 -25.09 8.85
CA VAL A 398 8.08 -26.01 8.30
C VAL A 398 8.64 -27.42 8.06
N GLY A 399 9.94 -27.64 8.28
CA GLY A 399 10.58 -28.95 8.20
C GLY A 399 11.01 -29.39 6.80
N PHE A 400 11.25 -28.45 5.87
CA PHE A 400 11.82 -28.79 4.56
C PHE A 400 13.29 -29.21 4.70
N LEU A 401 13.67 -30.26 3.96
CA LEU A 401 15.06 -30.69 3.91
C LEU A 401 15.91 -29.63 3.18
N PRO A 402 16.98 -29.10 3.81
CA PRO A 402 17.84 -28.10 3.17
C PRO A 402 18.56 -28.64 1.94
N ALA A 403 18.68 -27.81 0.90
CA ALA A 403 19.60 -28.07 -0.21
C ALA A 403 21.04 -28.08 0.30
N ARG A 404 21.85 -29.05 -0.13
CA ARG A 404 23.26 -29.18 0.25
C ARG A 404 24.16 -28.57 -0.80
#